data_AF-A0A095XCI6-F1
#
_entry.id   AF-A0A095XCI6-F1
#
_cell.length_a   1.000
_cell.length_b   1.000
_cell.length_c   1.000
_cell.angle_alpha   90.00
_cell.angle_beta   90.00
_cell.angle_gamma   90.00
#
_symmetry.space_group_name_H-M   'P 1'
#
loop_
_entity.id
_entity.type
_entity.pdbx_description
1 polymer ?
#
loop_
_entity_poly.entity_id
_entity_poly.type
_entity_poly.pdbx_seq_one_letter_code
_entity_poly.pdbx_strand_id
1 'polypeptide(L)'
;MRIRLRKEVYLVLAVLLIIVLFVVFRPKSSARIAETNIDGVDISTDEEKYIQFGQNDKIALGNPPRMFLVANGNIIKSSNIEIVEGSSMLPVDVLSDIIGGEVKVNPQNGDEFTIKNKETKITFRLNDQSAELNDKPEFLDVLPVREGKIVYVPLKQFFEYFGFNVKYVLGDDSSEVAPLIPNFQQIFVWKYPEKSTPLTKDEAVNILTKELKKAYKTNFGKKWTEPKEGETQGNAPEDEMRWKIKQGFSVKNENDRYYVIPVVWDFLVDKYTGKVYMFYQGQVYQYRGFDTKQKGTLAFAG
;
A
#
# COMPACT_ATOMS: atom_id res chain seq x y z
N MET A 1 -27.31 42.87 -40.69
CA MET A 1 -28.51 42.11 -40.27
C MET A 1 -28.16 41.31 -39.01
N ARG A 2 -28.51 41.82 -37.82
CA ARG A 2 -28.24 41.13 -36.54
C ARG A 2 -29.38 40.16 -36.25
N ILE A 3 -29.12 38.86 -36.38
CA ILE A 3 -30.06 37.81 -36.03
C ILE A 3 -30.17 37.79 -34.50
N ARG A 4 -31.27 38.35 -33.95
CA ARG A 4 -31.62 38.20 -32.54
C ARG A 4 -32.22 36.81 -32.36
N LEU A 5 -31.42 35.88 -31.86
CA LEU A 5 -31.90 34.58 -31.40
C LEU A 5 -32.97 34.77 -30.30
N ARG A 6 -34.01 33.94 -30.32
CA ARG A 6 -35.05 33.96 -29.29
C ARG A 6 -34.46 33.53 -27.95
N LYS A 7 -35.01 34.05 -26.85
CA LYS A 7 -34.56 33.73 -25.48
C LYS A 7 -34.52 32.22 -25.22
N GLU A 8 -35.43 31.45 -25.82
CA GLU A 8 -35.45 29.98 -25.70
C GLU A 8 -34.17 29.33 -26.27
N VAL A 9 -33.59 29.87 -27.34
CA VAL A 9 -32.39 29.31 -27.97
C VAL A 9 -31.14 29.58 -27.12
N TYR A 10 -31.07 30.74 -26.46
CA TYR A 10 -30.02 31.02 -25.49
C TYR A 10 -30.10 30.09 -24.27
N LEU A 11 -31.32 29.75 -23.83
CA LEU A 11 -31.54 28.82 -22.73
C LEU A 11 -31.05 27.41 -23.09
N VAL A 12 -31.40 26.92 -24.29
CA VAL A 12 -30.96 25.60 -24.79
C VAL A 12 -29.45 25.54 -24.94
N LEU A 13 -28.82 26.58 -25.49
CA LEU A 13 -27.36 26.66 -25.62
C LEU A 13 -26.66 26.72 -24.25
N ALA A 14 -27.21 27.43 -23.28
CA ALA A 14 -26.67 27.47 -21.92
C ALA A 14 -26.75 26.11 -21.22
N VAL A 15 -27.87 25.39 -21.37
CA VAL A 15 -28.04 24.04 -20.82
C VAL A 15 -27.07 23.05 -21.49
N LEU A 16 -26.90 23.10 -22.81
CA LEU A 16 -25.90 22.30 -23.53
C LEU A 16 -24.48 22.60 -23.07
N LEU A 17 -24.13 23.88 -22.88
CA LEU A 17 -22.82 24.29 -22.39
C LEU A 17 -22.59 23.76 -20.96
N ILE A 18 -23.59 23.81 -20.08
CA ILE A 18 -23.50 23.27 -18.72
C ILE A 18 -23.32 21.75 -18.75
N ILE A 19 -24.04 21.03 -19.60
CA ILE A 19 -23.90 19.57 -19.75
C ILE A 19 -22.51 19.22 -20.28
N VAL A 20 -22.02 19.92 -21.31
CA VAL A 20 -20.66 19.73 -21.84
C VAL A 20 -19.61 20.02 -20.78
N LEU A 21 -19.75 21.11 -20.03
CA LEU A 21 -18.87 21.43 -18.90
C LEU A 21 -18.97 20.36 -17.81
N PHE A 22 -20.14 19.80 -17.52
CA PHE A 22 -20.30 18.73 -16.53
C PHE A 22 -19.72 17.39 -16.99
N VAL A 23 -19.68 17.13 -18.29
CA VAL A 23 -19.05 15.94 -18.89
C VAL A 23 -17.53 16.08 -18.93
N VAL A 24 -17.01 17.26 -19.32
CA VAL A 24 -15.57 17.56 -19.39
C VAL A 24 -14.96 17.71 -17.99
N PHE A 25 -15.68 18.37 -17.07
CA PHE A 25 -15.29 18.57 -15.68
C PHE A 25 -16.09 17.67 -14.73
N ARG A 26 -16.38 16.42 -15.13
CA ARG A 26 -16.87 15.45 -14.14
C ARG A 26 -15.87 15.45 -12.98
N PRO A 27 -16.28 15.81 -11.75
CA PRO A 27 -15.39 15.60 -10.61
C PRO A 27 -15.08 14.11 -10.61
N LYS A 28 -13.79 13.76 -10.77
CA LYS A 28 -13.35 12.39 -10.54
C LYS A 28 -13.72 12.08 -9.10
N SER A 29 -14.83 11.38 -8.92
CA SER A 29 -15.11 10.66 -7.68
C SER A 29 -14.01 9.61 -7.56
N SER A 30 -12.86 10.01 -7.03
CA SER A 30 -11.85 9.06 -6.60
C SER A 30 -12.50 8.23 -5.51
N ALA A 31 -12.60 6.92 -5.73
CA ALA A 31 -12.87 6.02 -4.63
C ALA A 31 -11.80 6.31 -3.59
N ARG A 32 -12.20 6.79 -2.40
CA ARG A 32 -11.26 7.13 -1.34
C ARG A 32 -10.58 5.83 -0.91
N ILE A 33 -9.32 5.65 -1.29
CA ILE A 33 -8.56 4.50 -0.83
C ILE A 33 -8.22 4.70 0.64
N ALA A 34 -8.43 3.66 1.45
CA ALA A 34 -8.16 3.69 2.87
C ALA A 34 -6.68 3.99 3.15
N GLU A 35 -6.43 4.54 4.34
CA GLU A 35 -5.08 4.64 4.88
C GLU A 35 -4.57 3.25 5.29
N THR A 36 -3.26 3.15 5.36
CA THR A 36 -2.53 1.92 5.65
C THR A 36 -2.06 1.85 7.10
N ASN A 37 -1.80 0.65 7.59
CA ASN A 37 -1.41 0.40 8.98
C ASN A 37 0.11 0.49 9.27
N ILE A 38 0.90 1.08 8.37
CA ILE A 38 2.36 1.21 8.57
C ILE A 38 2.75 2.37 9.50
N ASP A 39 1.86 3.33 9.78
CA ASP A 39 2.18 4.43 10.68
C ASP A 39 2.38 3.94 12.12
N GLY A 40 3.49 4.32 12.76
CA GLY A 40 3.80 3.89 14.13
C GLY A 40 4.20 2.43 14.24
N VAL A 41 4.65 1.81 13.14
CA VAL A 41 5.17 0.44 13.15
C VAL A 41 6.65 0.43 13.51
N ASP A 42 7.01 -0.44 14.46
CA ASP A 42 8.38 -0.72 14.88
C ASP A 42 8.73 -2.18 14.57
N ILE A 43 9.87 -2.42 13.95
CA ILE A 43 10.36 -3.76 13.60
C ILE A 43 11.74 -3.93 14.22
N SER A 44 11.84 -4.82 15.20
CA SER A 44 13.12 -5.22 15.78
C SER A 44 13.53 -6.55 15.18
N THR A 45 14.74 -6.62 14.62
CA THR A 45 15.29 -7.85 14.03
C THR A 45 16.41 -8.47 14.88
N ASP A 46 16.71 -7.85 16.02
CA ASP A 46 17.84 -8.19 16.88
C ASP A 46 17.44 -9.22 17.97
N GLU A 47 17.78 -8.99 19.24
CA GLU A 47 17.61 -9.96 20.34
C GLU A 47 16.14 -10.37 20.55
N GLU A 48 15.25 -9.38 20.63
CA GLU A 48 13.80 -9.62 20.64
C GLU A 48 13.24 -9.30 19.27
N LYS A 49 12.91 -10.33 18.47
CA LYS A 49 12.42 -10.14 17.12
C LYS A 49 10.91 -9.92 17.09
N TYR A 50 10.46 -8.74 16.66
CA TYR A 50 9.04 -8.40 16.65
C TYR A 50 8.66 -7.37 15.59
N ILE A 51 7.37 -7.31 15.29
CA ILE A 51 6.71 -6.14 14.69
C ILE A 51 5.70 -5.62 15.70
N GLN A 52 5.74 -4.33 15.98
CA GLN A 52 4.87 -3.66 16.93
C GLN A 52 4.09 -2.57 16.22
N PHE A 53 2.77 -2.59 16.39
CA PHE A 53 1.82 -1.63 15.86
C PHE A 53 1.32 -0.75 17.01
N GLY A 54 1.84 0.47 17.12
CA GLY A 54 1.51 1.32 18.27
C GLY A 54 1.95 0.71 19.61
N GLN A 55 1.27 1.03 20.71
CA GLN A 55 1.81 0.71 22.05
C GLN A 55 1.56 -0.73 22.52
N ASN A 56 0.47 -1.38 22.11
CA ASN A 56 -0.01 -2.61 22.77
C ASN A 56 -0.25 -3.79 21.81
N ASP A 57 0.19 -3.70 20.56
CA ASP A 57 -0.04 -4.73 19.56
C ASP A 57 1.30 -5.18 18.98
N LYS A 58 1.77 -6.34 19.42
CA LYS A 58 3.10 -6.87 19.11
C LYS A 58 2.95 -8.28 18.58
N ILE A 59 3.54 -8.53 17.42
CA ILE A 59 3.66 -9.86 16.83
C ILE A 59 5.13 -10.28 16.88
N ALA A 60 5.38 -11.50 17.35
CA ALA A 60 6.72 -12.07 17.33
C ALA A 60 7.11 -12.42 15.89
N LEU A 61 8.30 -12.02 15.48
CA LEU A 61 8.95 -12.52 14.27
C LEU A 61 9.47 -13.92 14.65
N GLY A 62 8.75 -14.96 14.22
CA GLY A 62 9.01 -16.34 14.66
C GLY A 62 10.42 -16.86 14.36
N ASN A 63 10.76 -17.98 14.98
CA ASN A 63 11.89 -18.85 14.61
C ASN A 63 11.34 -20.26 14.30
N PRO A 64 11.27 -20.68 13.02
CA PRO A 64 11.85 -20.05 11.83
C PRO A 64 11.12 -18.78 11.37
N PRO A 65 11.76 -17.96 10.50
CA PRO A 65 11.18 -16.73 9.97
C PRO A 65 9.84 -17.00 9.30
N ARG A 66 8.82 -16.23 9.67
CA ARG A 66 7.49 -16.30 9.06
C ARG A 66 7.49 -15.60 7.70
N MET A 67 6.68 -16.10 6.77
CA MET A 67 6.33 -15.38 5.56
C MET A 67 5.20 -14.40 5.88
N PHE A 68 5.40 -13.11 5.62
CA PHE A 68 4.42 -12.07 5.90
C PHE A 68 3.49 -11.85 4.72
N LEU A 69 2.26 -11.43 4.99
CA LEU A 69 1.32 -10.99 3.98
C LEU A 69 1.19 -9.48 4.04
N VAL A 70 1.36 -8.82 2.90
CA VAL A 70 1.07 -7.40 2.72
C VAL A 70 -0.11 -7.27 1.76
N ALA A 71 -1.23 -6.72 2.21
CA ALA A 71 -2.42 -6.55 1.39
C ALA A 71 -2.75 -5.06 1.19
N ASN A 72 -2.73 -4.59 -0.07
CA ASN A 72 -2.98 -3.19 -0.42
C ASN A 72 -2.17 -2.20 0.45
N GLY A 73 -0.88 -2.49 0.65
CA GLY A 73 0.02 -1.72 1.51
C GLY A 73 -0.13 -1.89 3.02
N ASN A 74 -1.00 -2.79 3.51
CA ASN A 74 -1.14 -3.11 4.93
C ASN A 74 -0.39 -4.38 5.31
N ILE A 75 0.33 -4.37 6.42
CA ILE A 75 0.92 -5.58 7.01
C ILE A 75 -0.19 -6.37 7.70
N ILE A 76 -0.42 -7.62 7.30
CA ILE A 76 -1.43 -8.49 7.90
C ILE A 76 -0.82 -9.22 9.09
N LYS A 77 -1.30 -8.88 10.29
CA LYS A 77 -0.70 -9.28 11.57
C LYS A 77 -0.74 -10.79 11.83
N SER A 78 -1.83 -11.43 11.44
CA SER A 78 -2.11 -12.85 11.70
C SER A 78 -2.43 -13.58 10.41
N SER A 79 -1.56 -13.45 9.40
CA SER A 79 -1.77 -14.12 8.11
C SER A 79 -1.71 -15.64 8.22
N ASN A 80 -0.96 -16.19 9.19
CA ASN A 80 -0.75 -17.62 9.42
C ASN A 80 -0.50 -18.38 8.10
N ILE A 81 0.35 -17.84 7.23
CA ILE A 81 0.68 -18.50 5.97
C ILE A 81 1.43 -19.80 6.27
N GLU A 82 0.98 -20.89 5.64
CA GLU A 82 1.63 -22.19 5.69
C GLU A 82 2.19 -22.57 4.34
N ILE A 83 3.21 -23.43 4.32
CA ILE A 83 3.76 -23.98 3.09
C ILE A 83 3.37 -25.45 3.01
N VAL A 84 2.49 -25.78 2.07
CA VAL A 84 2.03 -27.15 1.80
C VAL A 84 2.45 -27.50 0.38
N GLU A 85 3.23 -28.57 0.22
CA GLU A 85 3.72 -29.02 -1.09
C GLU A 85 4.44 -27.92 -1.91
N GLY A 86 5.14 -27.01 -1.21
CA GLY A 86 5.84 -25.88 -1.82
C GLY A 86 4.95 -24.69 -2.19
N SER A 87 3.64 -24.78 -1.99
CA SER A 87 2.70 -23.67 -2.21
C SER A 87 2.35 -22.95 -0.91
N SER A 88 2.24 -21.62 -0.99
CA SER A 88 1.75 -20.81 0.12
C SER A 88 0.25 -20.97 0.26
N MET A 89 -0.20 -21.36 1.45
CA MET A 89 -1.59 -21.55 1.82
C MET A 89 -2.01 -20.47 2.80
N LEU A 90 -3.26 -20.00 2.68
CA LEU A 90 -3.82 -18.94 3.53
C LEU A 90 -5.10 -19.41 4.21
N PRO A 91 -5.34 -19.06 5.49
CA PRO A 91 -6.64 -19.23 6.10
C PRO A 91 -7.75 -18.56 5.30
N VAL A 92 -8.84 -19.29 5.09
CA VAL A 92 -9.99 -18.84 4.30
C VAL A 92 -10.61 -17.54 4.86
N ASP A 93 -10.63 -17.39 6.18
CA ASP A 93 -11.16 -16.19 6.86
C ASP A 93 -10.29 -14.96 6.57
N VAL A 94 -8.96 -15.11 6.59
CA VAL A 94 -8.02 -14.03 6.28
C VAL A 94 -8.16 -13.61 4.81
N LEU A 95 -8.31 -14.58 3.90
CA LEU A 95 -8.61 -14.29 2.49
C LEU A 95 -9.92 -13.49 2.37
N SER A 96 -10.99 -13.98 2.99
CA SER A 96 -12.33 -13.35 2.99
C SER A 96 -12.28 -11.89 3.45
N ASP A 97 -11.59 -11.64 4.56
CA ASP A 97 -11.43 -10.29 5.11
C ASP A 97 -10.73 -9.34 4.13
N ILE A 98 -9.66 -9.81 3.47
CA ILE A 98 -8.89 -8.99 2.53
C ILE A 98 -9.69 -8.69 1.25
N ILE A 99 -10.44 -9.67 0.73
CA ILE A 99 -11.24 -9.48 -0.49
C ILE A 99 -12.58 -8.77 -0.22
N GLY A 100 -12.92 -8.53 1.06
CA GLY A 100 -14.22 -8.00 1.48
C GLY A 100 -15.37 -8.95 1.16
N GLY A 101 -15.16 -10.25 1.36
CA GLY A 101 -16.07 -11.33 1.02
C GLY A 101 -16.77 -11.96 2.22
N GLU A 102 -17.51 -13.02 1.94
CA GLU A 102 -18.12 -13.91 2.93
C GLU A 102 -17.68 -15.36 2.67
N VAL A 103 -17.47 -16.12 3.74
CA VAL A 103 -17.26 -17.57 3.70
C VAL A 103 -18.53 -18.27 4.18
N LYS A 104 -18.99 -19.26 3.43
CA LYS A 104 -20.12 -20.13 3.79
C LYS A 104 -19.67 -21.58 3.72
N VAL A 105 -20.11 -22.36 4.71
CA VAL A 105 -19.89 -23.81 4.75
C VAL A 105 -21.21 -24.49 4.43
N ASN A 106 -21.18 -25.52 3.59
CA ASN A 106 -22.35 -26.32 3.31
C ASN A 106 -22.75 -27.11 4.58
N PRO A 107 -23.96 -26.89 5.12
CA PRO A 107 -24.36 -27.51 6.39
C PRO A 107 -24.61 -29.03 6.28
N GLN A 108 -24.75 -29.57 5.06
CA GLN A 108 -25.06 -30.98 4.86
C GLN A 108 -23.83 -31.89 4.91
N ASN A 109 -22.69 -31.42 4.40
CA ASN A 109 -21.45 -32.21 4.33
C ASN A 109 -20.28 -31.60 5.13
N GLY A 110 -20.34 -30.31 5.52
CA GLY A 110 -19.33 -29.66 6.37
C GLY A 110 -17.95 -29.44 5.74
N ASP A 111 -17.73 -29.96 4.54
CA ASP A 111 -16.43 -29.98 3.86
C ASP A 111 -16.45 -29.22 2.52
N GLU A 112 -17.61 -28.71 2.11
CA GLU A 112 -17.76 -27.83 0.96
C GLU A 112 -17.91 -26.38 1.42
N PHE A 113 -17.12 -25.51 0.79
CA PHE A 113 -16.97 -24.10 1.13
C PHE A 113 -17.31 -23.23 -0.06
N THR A 114 -17.94 -22.10 0.20
CA THR A 114 -18.17 -21.04 -0.78
C THR A 114 -17.57 -19.74 -0.26
N ILE A 115 -16.67 -19.14 -1.02
CA ILE A 115 -16.17 -17.78 -0.77
C ILE A 115 -16.75 -16.89 -1.85
N LYS A 116 -17.35 -15.76 -1.45
CA LYS A 116 -18.01 -14.87 -2.39
C LYS A 116 -17.80 -13.41 -2.04
N ASN A 117 -17.56 -12.59 -3.06
CA ASN A 117 -17.74 -11.14 -3.00
C ASN A 117 -18.80 -10.70 -4.03
N LYS A 118 -18.88 -9.40 -4.34
CA LYS A 118 -19.89 -8.88 -5.28
C LYS A 118 -19.75 -9.40 -6.72
N GLU A 119 -18.55 -9.76 -7.14
CA GLU A 119 -18.19 -10.04 -8.54
C GLU A 119 -17.85 -11.52 -8.75
N THR A 120 -17.25 -12.16 -7.76
CA THR A 120 -16.67 -13.50 -7.86
C THR A 120 -17.23 -14.40 -6.76
N LYS A 121 -17.53 -15.64 -7.14
CA LYS A 121 -17.87 -16.76 -6.26
C LYS A 121 -16.95 -17.93 -6.59
N ILE A 122 -16.33 -18.52 -5.57
CA ILE A 122 -15.65 -19.81 -5.68
C ILE A 122 -16.30 -20.82 -4.72
N THR A 123 -16.63 -21.99 -5.24
CA THR A 123 -17.02 -23.17 -4.45
C THR A 123 -15.90 -24.20 -4.51
N PHE A 124 -15.51 -24.78 -3.39
CA PHE A 124 -14.50 -25.84 -3.34
C PHE A 124 -14.80 -26.84 -2.23
N ARG A 125 -14.13 -27.99 -2.25
CA ARG A 125 -14.24 -29.00 -1.21
C ARG A 125 -12.86 -29.30 -0.62
N LEU A 126 -12.82 -29.66 0.66
CA LEU A 126 -11.59 -30.11 1.31
C LEU A 126 -11.07 -31.39 0.67
N ASN A 127 -9.74 -31.49 0.56
CA ASN A 127 -9.04 -32.64 -0.01
C ASN A 127 -9.47 -32.99 -1.45
N ASP A 128 -10.00 -32.02 -2.19
CA ASP A 128 -10.39 -32.12 -3.60
C ASP A 128 -9.81 -30.91 -4.34
N GLN A 129 -9.15 -31.16 -5.48
CA GLN A 129 -8.62 -30.09 -6.32
C GLN A 129 -9.68 -29.52 -7.26
N SER A 130 -10.85 -30.14 -7.37
CA SER A 130 -11.96 -29.63 -8.17
C SER A 130 -12.61 -28.45 -7.47
N ALA A 131 -12.77 -27.34 -8.18
CA ALA A 131 -13.46 -26.15 -7.71
C ALA A 131 -14.41 -25.62 -8.80
N GLU A 132 -15.30 -24.71 -8.41
CA GLU A 132 -16.17 -23.97 -9.33
C GLU A 132 -15.94 -22.48 -9.15
N LEU A 133 -15.41 -21.81 -10.18
CA LEU A 133 -15.28 -20.36 -10.24
C LEU A 133 -16.43 -19.79 -11.07
N ASN A 134 -17.32 -19.03 -10.44
CA ASN A 134 -18.51 -18.47 -11.08
C ASN A 134 -19.30 -19.54 -11.85
N ASP A 135 -19.52 -20.68 -11.19
CA ASP A 135 -20.24 -21.86 -11.71
C ASP A 135 -19.57 -22.55 -12.91
N LYS A 136 -18.27 -22.25 -13.16
CA LYS A 136 -17.44 -22.94 -14.16
C LYS A 136 -16.44 -23.85 -13.45
N PRO A 137 -16.24 -25.10 -13.92
CA PRO A 137 -15.23 -25.98 -13.36
C PRO A 137 -13.82 -25.40 -13.48
N GLU A 138 -13.05 -25.51 -12.42
CA GLU A 138 -11.65 -25.12 -12.30
C GLU A 138 -10.87 -26.18 -11.51
N PHE A 139 -9.55 -26.19 -11.65
CA PHE A 139 -8.67 -27.10 -10.93
C PHE A 139 -7.64 -26.34 -10.09
N LEU A 140 -7.56 -26.70 -8.81
CA LEU A 140 -6.69 -26.07 -7.84
C LEU A 140 -5.27 -26.65 -7.91
N ASP A 141 -4.27 -25.77 -7.85
CA ASP A 141 -2.85 -26.16 -7.91
C ASP A 141 -2.47 -27.08 -6.74
N VAL A 142 -3.05 -26.83 -5.57
CA VAL A 142 -2.91 -27.63 -4.34
C VAL A 142 -4.28 -27.78 -3.69
N LEU A 143 -4.53 -28.96 -3.11
CA LEU A 143 -5.81 -29.25 -2.46
C LEU A 143 -6.03 -28.36 -1.22
N PRO A 144 -7.25 -27.83 -1.00
CA PRO A 144 -7.61 -27.16 0.24
C PRO A 144 -7.55 -28.14 1.41
N VAL A 145 -6.91 -27.74 2.51
CA VAL A 145 -6.73 -28.57 3.71
C VAL A 145 -7.38 -27.95 4.93
N ARG A 146 -7.67 -28.77 5.93
CA ARG A 146 -8.11 -28.34 7.26
C ARG A 146 -7.08 -28.76 8.29
N GLU A 147 -6.56 -27.78 9.03
CA GLU A 147 -5.73 -28.03 10.22
C GLU A 147 -6.46 -27.54 11.48
N GLY A 148 -6.90 -28.48 12.30
CA GLY A 148 -7.76 -28.18 13.44
C GLY A 148 -9.07 -27.50 13.00
N LYS A 149 -9.22 -26.22 13.36
CA LYS A 149 -10.41 -25.41 13.00
C LYS A 149 -10.17 -24.49 11.81
N ILE A 150 -8.96 -24.42 11.30
CA ILE A 150 -8.57 -23.49 10.24
C ILE A 150 -8.60 -24.23 8.90
N VAL A 151 -9.23 -23.61 7.91
CA VAL A 151 -9.26 -24.10 6.53
C VAL A 151 -8.30 -23.25 5.71
N TYR A 152 -7.42 -23.92 4.99
CA TYR A 152 -6.36 -23.31 4.20
C TYR A 152 -6.61 -23.54 2.71
N VAL A 153 -6.39 -22.49 1.92
CA VAL A 153 -6.56 -22.49 0.47
C VAL A 153 -5.29 -21.98 -0.23
N PRO A 154 -5.01 -22.39 -1.48
CA PRO A 154 -3.89 -21.86 -2.26
C PRO A 154 -3.94 -20.33 -2.38
N LEU A 155 -3.00 -19.65 -1.72
CA LEU A 155 -3.02 -18.20 -1.55
C LEU A 155 -3.04 -17.48 -2.90
N LYS A 156 -2.07 -17.81 -3.76
CA LYS A 156 -1.88 -17.11 -5.03
C LYS A 156 -3.11 -17.27 -5.92
N GLN A 157 -3.51 -18.51 -6.17
CA GLN A 157 -4.60 -18.84 -7.09
C GLN A 157 -5.93 -18.22 -6.64
N PHE A 158 -6.25 -18.28 -5.33
CA PHE A 158 -7.47 -17.69 -4.81
C PHE A 158 -7.45 -16.16 -4.94
N PHE A 159 -6.35 -15.48 -4.62
CA PHE A 159 -6.26 -14.03 -4.83
C PHE A 159 -6.43 -13.64 -6.31
N GLU A 160 -5.81 -14.39 -7.22
CA GLU A 160 -5.93 -14.18 -8.66
C GLU A 160 -7.37 -14.37 -9.16
N TYR A 161 -8.11 -15.36 -8.65
CA TYR A 161 -9.55 -15.52 -8.94
C TYR A 161 -10.40 -14.32 -8.52
N PHE A 162 -10.02 -13.63 -7.45
CA PHE A 162 -10.66 -12.38 -7.02
C PHE A 162 -10.10 -11.12 -7.72
N GLY A 163 -9.19 -11.28 -8.67
CA GLY A 163 -8.60 -10.22 -9.48
C GLY A 163 -7.50 -9.43 -8.76
N PHE A 164 -6.89 -10.00 -7.72
CA PHE A 164 -5.71 -9.43 -7.09
C PHE A 164 -4.46 -9.82 -7.86
N ASN A 165 -3.47 -8.95 -7.82
CA ASN A 165 -2.11 -9.27 -8.22
C ASN A 165 -1.37 -9.87 -7.03
N VAL A 166 -0.41 -10.76 -7.28
CA VAL A 166 0.39 -11.42 -6.25
C VAL A 166 1.87 -11.33 -6.61
N LYS A 167 2.71 -10.90 -5.67
CA LYS A 167 4.18 -10.89 -5.85
C LYS A 167 4.89 -11.36 -4.59
N TYR A 168 5.82 -12.29 -4.77
CA TYR A 168 6.70 -12.80 -3.72
C TYR A 168 7.95 -11.92 -3.65
N VAL A 169 8.35 -11.54 -2.44
CA VAL A 169 9.47 -10.64 -2.17
C VAL A 169 10.34 -11.27 -1.10
N LEU A 170 11.66 -11.37 -1.35
CA LEU A 170 12.59 -12.01 -0.42
C LEU A 170 12.87 -11.16 0.81
N GLY A 171 12.73 -9.83 0.69
CA GLY A 171 12.89 -8.89 1.80
C GLY A 171 14.25 -8.19 1.84
N ASP A 172 15.17 -8.58 0.97
CA ASP A 172 16.50 -7.98 0.87
C ASP A 172 16.59 -6.92 -0.26
N ASP A 173 17.74 -6.25 -0.33
CA ASP A 173 18.03 -5.21 -1.33
C ASP A 173 18.12 -5.73 -2.77
N SER A 174 18.14 -7.06 -2.99
CA SER A 174 18.08 -7.64 -4.34
C SER A 174 16.65 -7.67 -4.90
N SER A 175 15.65 -7.40 -4.06
CA SER A 175 14.25 -7.40 -4.45
C SER A 175 13.93 -6.25 -5.40
N GLU A 176 13.38 -6.57 -6.58
CA GLU A 176 12.85 -5.59 -7.54
C GLU A 176 11.72 -4.70 -6.97
N VAL A 177 11.17 -5.10 -5.82
CA VAL A 177 10.09 -4.41 -5.12
C VAL A 177 10.55 -4.08 -3.72
N ALA A 178 10.29 -2.84 -3.30
CA ALA A 178 10.65 -2.35 -1.98
C ALA A 178 9.90 -3.12 -0.87
N PRO A 179 10.60 -3.84 0.03
CA PRO A 179 9.96 -4.53 1.13
C PRO A 179 9.37 -3.54 2.15
N LEU A 180 8.31 -3.95 2.87
CA LEU A 180 7.81 -3.23 4.06
C LEU A 180 8.36 -3.82 5.36
N ILE A 181 8.86 -5.04 5.32
CA ILE A 181 9.48 -5.74 6.44
C ILE A 181 10.85 -6.19 5.94
N PRO A 182 11.91 -5.37 6.16
CA PRO A 182 13.25 -5.69 5.68
C PRO A 182 13.73 -7.03 6.24
N ASN A 183 14.47 -7.78 5.42
CA ASN A 183 15.07 -9.08 5.75
C ASN A 183 14.07 -10.22 5.99
N PHE A 184 12.78 -10.02 5.69
CA PHE A 184 11.77 -11.09 5.77
C PHE A 184 11.07 -11.31 4.44
N GLN A 185 10.74 -12.57 4.17
CA GLN A 185 9.94 -12.93 3.02
C GLN A 185 8.51 -12.39 3.18
N GLN A 186 7.98 -11.83 2.10
CA GLN A 186 6.66 -11.23 2.06
C GLN A 186 5.94 -11.65 0.78
N ILE A 187 4.63 -11.82 0.89
CA ILE A 187 3.74 -11.87 -0.25
C ILE A 187 2.96 -10.57 -0.29
N PHE A 188 3.11 -9.82 -1.39
CA PHE A 188 2.28 -8.67 -1.67
C PHE A 188 1.06 -9.12 -2.46
N VAL A 189 -0.12 -8.72 -2.01
CA VAL A 189 -1.38 -8.91 -2.71
C VAL A 189 -2.10 -7.58 -2.84
N TRP A 190 -2.54 -7.22 -4.05
CA TRP A 190 -3.21 -5.94 -4.24
C TRP A 190 -4.25 -5.92 -5.35
N LYS A 191 -5.33 -5.18 -5.09
CA LYS A 191 -6.39 -4.83 -6.03
C LYS A 191 -6.92 -3.45 -5.65
N TYR A 192 -6.50 -2.44 -6.39
CA TYR A 192 -6.98 -1.07 -6.19
C TYR A 192 -8.18 -0.79 -7.12
N PRO A 193 -9.13 0.09 -6.72
CA PRO A 193 -10.28 0.43 -7.57
C PRO A 193 -9.84 0.97 -8.94
N GLU A 194 -10.50 0.57 -10.03
CA GLU A 194 -10.12 1.00 -11.39
C GLU A 194 -10.08 2.52 -11.57
N LYS A 195 -10.95 3.24 -10.84
CA LYS A 195 -11.01 4.72 -10.87
C LYS A 195 -9.91 5.40 -10.05
N SER A 196 -9.12 4.64 -9.30
CA SER A 196 -7.97 5.17 -8.57
C SER A 196 -6.79 5.31 -9.53
N THR A 197 -6.34 6.54 -9.73
CA THR A 197 -5.13 6.81 -10.53
C THR A 197 -3.97 6.97 -9.56
N PRO A 198 -2.94 6.11 -9.60
CA PRO A 198 -1.75 6.32 -8.79
C PRO A 198 -1.03 7.59 -9.26
N LEU A 199 -0.42 8.30 -8.30
CA LEU A 199 0.50 9.39 -8.55
C LEU A 199 1.65 8.88 -9.43
N THR A 200 2.16 9.76 -10.26
CA THR A 200 3.44 9.57 -10.96
C THR A 200 4.61 9.75 -9.99
N LYS A 201 5.80 9.28 -10.39
CA LYS A 201 7.04 9.46 -9.61
C LYS A 201 7.33 10.95 -9.37
N ASP A 202 7.13 11.79 -10.38
CA ASP A 202 7.35 13.24 -10.27
C ASP A 202 6.35 13.91 -9.34
N GLU A 203 5.07 13.52 -9.37
CA GLU A 203 4.07 14.02 -8.42
C GLU A 203 4.43 13.65 -6.98
N ALA A 204 4.89 12.42 -6.76
CA ALA A 204 5.33 11.96 -5.44
C ALA A 204 6.55 12.75 -4.92
N VAL A 205 7.58 12.93 -5.77
CA VAL A 205 8.75 13.77 -5.44
C VAL A 205 8.35 15.21 -5.15
N ASN A 206 7.40 15.77 -5.91
CA ASN A 206 6.89 17.13 -5.69
C ASN A 206 6.14 17.25 -4.37
N ILE A 207 5.35 16.25 -3.99
CA ILE A 207 4.66 16.20 -2.69
C ILE A 207 5.68 16.18 -1.56
N LEU A 208 6.64 15.24 -1.61
CA LEU A 208 7.69 15.15 -0.59
C LEU A 208 8.48 16.46 -0.47
N THR A 209 8.89 17.04 -1.60
CA THR A 209 9.64 18.31 -1.63
C THR A 209 8.85 19.44 -0.96
N LYS A 210 7.54 19.53 -1.18
CA LYS A 210 6.68 20.53 -0.52
C LYS A 210 6.60 20.29 0.99
N GLU A 211 6.43 19.04 1.44
CA GLU A 211 6.40 18.71 2.86
C GLU A 211 7.75 19.00 3.54
N LEU A 212 8.88 18.65 2.92
CA LEU A 212 10.22 18.97 3.43
C LEU A 212 10.44 20.48 3.58
N LYS A 213 10.01 21.30 2.59
CA LYS A 213 10.08 22.77 2.69
C LYS A 213 9.21 23.33 3.82
N LYS A 214 8.06 22.71 4.12
CA LYS A 214 7.24 23.07 5.29
C LYS A 214 7.96 22.72 6.59
N ALA A 215 8.47 21.48 6.69
CA ALA A 215 9.20 20.99 7.85
C ALA A 215 10.47 21.80 8.15
N TYR A 216 11.13 22.31 7.11
CA TYR A 216 12.32 23.16 7.22
C TYR A 216 12.07 24.37 8.14
N LYS A 217 10.91 25.04 7.99
CA LYS A 217 10.54 26.18 8.84
C LYS A 217 10.38 25.80 10.30
N THR A 218 9.72 24.68 10.56
CA THR A 218 9.49 24.18 11.92
C THR A 218 10.80 23.80 12.61
N ASN A 219 11.73 23.20 11.88
CA ASN A 219 12.98 22.65 12.44
C ASN A 219 14.07 23.70 12.60
N PHE A 220 14.19 24.65 11.67
CA PHE A 220 15.29 25.63 11.65
C PHE A 220 14.83 27.07 11.95
N GLY A 221 13.53 27.30 12.17
CA GLY A 221 12.97 28.62 12.46
C GLY A 221 12.92 29.58 11.27
N LYS A 222 13.38 29.17 10.08
CA LYS A 222 13.42 30.00 8.86
C LYS A 222 12.71 29.30 7.72
N LYS A 223 12.04 30.04 6.84
CA LYS A 223 11.49 29.43 5.61
C LYS A 223 12.64 28.93 4.74
N TRP A 224 12.43 27.80 4.06
CA TRP A 224 13.38 27.37 3.04
C TRP A 224 13.48 28.43 1.94
N THR A 225 14.71 28.77 1.57
CA THR A 225 15.03 29.62 0.43
C THR A 225 16.06 28.90 -0.40
N GLU A 226 15.97 29.07 -1.71
CA GLU A 226 16.93 28.48 -2.64
C GLU A 226 18.35 29.04 -2.41
N PRO A 227 19.40 28.20 -2.38
CA PRO A 227 20.79 28.68 -2.37
C PRO A 227 21.07 29.57 -3.58
N LYS A 228 21.84 30.65 -3.38
CA LYS A 228 22.20 31.58 -4.45
C LYS A 228 23.27 30.97 -5.36
N GLU A 229 23.33 31.47 -6.58
CA GLU A 229 24.41 31.13 -7.51
C GLU A 229 25.78 31.52 -6.90
N GLY A 230 26.72 30.59 -6.89
CA GLY A 230 28.05 30.77 -6.28
C GLY A 230 28.09 30.65 -4.74
N GLU A 231 26.94 30.44 -4.07
CA GLU A 231 26.92 30.09 -2.65
C GLU A 231 27.54 28.69 -2.46
N THR A 232 28.33 28.50 -1.40
CA THR A 232 28.91 27.20 -1.06
C THR A 232 28.12 26.55 0.06
N GLN A 233 28.03 25.22 0.03
CA GLN A 233 27.41 24.46 1.11
C GLN A 233 28.31 24.50 2.35
N GLY A 234 27.75 24.99 3.45
CA GLY A 234 28.31 24.88 4.79
C GLY A 234 27.95 23.57 5.47
N ASN A 235 28.52 23.35 6.66
CA ASN A 235 28.43 22.09 7.39
C ASN A 235 27.25 22.01 8.38
N ALA A 236 26.41 23.05 8.45
CA ALA A 236 25.26 23.04 9.36
C ALA A 236 24.14 22.14 8.79
N PRO A 237 23.43 21.36 9.63
CA PRO A 237 22.31 20.52 9.16
C PRO A 237 21.20 21.31 8.45
N GLU A 238 20.98 22.56 8.86
CA GLU A 238 20.10 23.52 8.17
C GLU A 238 20.51 23.64 6.69
N ASP A 239 21.81 23.88 6.45
CA ASP A 239 22.30 24.13 5.11
C ASP A 239 22.36 22.86 4.26
N GLU A 240 22.77 21.74 4.84
CA GLU A 240 22.76 20.45 4.15
C GLU A 240 21.36 20.10 3.61
N MET A 241 20.31 20.25 4.45
CA MET A 241 18.94 20.02 4.01
C MET A 241 18.48 21.03 2.95
N ARG A 242 18.91 22.30 3.06
CA ARG A 242 18.62 23.33 2.06
C ARG A 242 19.16 22.95 0.68
N TRP A 243 20.40 22.47 0.63
CA TRP A 243 21.07 22.01 -0.59
C TRP A 243 20.50 20.70 -1.14
N LYS A 244 20.19 19.71 -0.30
CA LYS A 244 19.50 18.48 -0.74
C LYS A 244 18.17 18.77 -1.42
N ILE A 245 17.34 19.65 -0.84
CA ILE A 245 16.07 20.06 -1.46
C ILE A 245 16.29 20.75 -2.82
N LYS A 246 17.38 21.52 -2.97
CA LYS A 246 17.74 22.18 -4.24
C LYS A 246 18.21 21.18 -5.30
N GLN A 247 19.03 20.21 -4.92
CA GLN A 247 19.49 19.14 -5.81
C GLN A 247 18.33 18.29 -6.36
N GLY A 248 17.26 18.18 -5.57
CA GLY A 248 16.08 17.39 -5.91
C GLY A 248 16.25 15.93 -5.52
N PHE A 249 15.17 15.17 -5.70
CA PHE A 249 15.08 13.78 -5.29
C PHE A 249 14.57 12.93 -6.44
N SER A 250 14.85 11.63 -6.37
CA SER A 250 14.34 10.64 -7.31
C SER A 250 13.81 9.43 -6.56
N VAL A 251 12.88 8.71 -7.19
CA VAL A 251 12.38 7.44 -6.65
C VAL A 251 13.46 6.37 -6.83
N LYS A 252 13.95 5.80 -5.72
CA LYS A 252 14.93 4.70 -5.71
C LYS A 252 14.27 3.36 -6.03
N ASN A 253 13.13 3.10 -5.40
CA ASN A 253 12.39 1.84 -5.55
C ASN A 253 10.90 2.07 -5.30
N GLU A 254 10.06 1.06 -5.51
CA GLU A 254 8.62 1.11 -5.28
C GLU A 254 8.05 -0.25 -4.92
N ASN A 255 6.86 -0.25 -4.32
CA ASN A 255 6.02 -1.43 -4.19
C ASN A 255 4.60 -1.15 -4.67
N ASP A 256 3.64 -2.04 -4.39
CA ASP A 256 2.26 -1.87 -4.84
C ASP A 256 1.64 -0.54 -4.38
N ARG A 257 2.05 -0.06 -3.19
CA ARG A 257 1.44 1.09 -2.52
C ARG A 257 2.30 2.35 -2.49
N TYR A 258 3.62 2.23 -2.45
CA TYR A 258 4.52 3.35 -2.13
C TYR A 258 5.62 3.54 -3.16
N TYR A 259 6.01 4.80 -3.37
CA TYR A 259 7.31 5.16 -3.91
C TYR A 259 8.30 5.39 -2.77
N VAL A 260 9.51 4.85 -2.88
CA VAL A 260 10.60 5.03 -1.92
C VAL A 260 11.57 6.08 -2.45
N ILE A 261 11.75 7.16 -1.69
CA ILE A 261 12.57 8.32 -2.07
C ILE A 261 13.64 8.53 -0.98
N PRO A 262 14.92 8.29 -1.27
CA PRO A 262 16.00 8.49 -0.31
C PRO A 262 16.27 10.00 -0.13
N VAL A 263 16.42 10.43 1.13
CA VAL A 263 16.78 11.82 1.47
C VAL A 263 17.96 11.83 2.44
N VAL A 264 17.68 11.39 3.67
CA VAL A 264 18.68 11.05 4.69
C VAL A 264 18.26 9.70 5.28
N TRP A 265 16.96 9.58 5.57
CA TRP A 265 16.23 8.33 5.64
C TRP A 265 15.45 8.10 4.36
N ASP A 266 14.93 6.89 4.18
CA ASP A 266 13.99 6.60 3.10
C ASP A 266 12.62 7.20 3.46
N PHE A 267 12.03 7.92 2.51
CA PHE A 267 10.66 8.41 2.60
C PHE A 267 9.77 7.56 1.71
N LEU A 268 8.60 7.18 2.23
CA LEU A 268 7.58 6.47 1.47
C LEU A 268 6.44 7.43 1.15
N VAL A 269 6.18 7.65 -0.13
CA VAL A 269 5.02 8.41 -0.59
C VAL A 269 3.96 7.45 -1.08
N ASP A 270 2.79 7.47 -0.43
CA ASP A 270 1.64 6.68 -0.81
C ASP A 270 1.14 7.10 -2.20
N LYS A 271 1.14 6.14 -3.13
CA LYS A 271 0.79 6.35 -4.54
C LYS A 271 -0.63 6.84 -4.74
N TYR A 272 -1.53 6.67 -3.78
CA TYR A 272 -2.95 6.95 -3.97
C TYR A 272 -3.46 8.08 -3.08
N THR A 273 -2.85 8.28 -1.92
CA THR A 273 -3.25 9.34 -0.98
C THR A 273 -2.28 10.51 -0.94
N GLY A 274 -1.04 10.33 -1.40
CA GLY A 274 0.04 11.31 -1.26
C GLY A 274 0.52 11.49 0.18
N LYS A 275 0.07 10.64 1.13
CA LYS A 275 0.57 10.65 2.50
C LYS A 275 2.04 10.23 2.49
N VAL A 276 2.83 10.91 3.32
CA VAL A 276 4.27 10.72 3.40
C VAL A 276 4.61 10.05 4.73
N TYR A 277 5.46 9.03 4.66
CA TYR A 277 6.00 8.32 5.81
C TYR A 277 7.53 8.39 5.77
N MET A 278 8.15 8.43 6.95
CA MET A 278 9.57 8.22 7.15
C MET A 278 9.82 6.77 7.51
N PHE A 279 10.89 6.20 6.95
CA PHE A 279 11.41 4.90 7.31
C PHE A 279 12.82 5.02 7.88
N TYR A 280 12.91 4.90 9.21
CA TYR A 280 14.18 4.96 9.94
C TYR A 280 14.82 3.57 10.00
N GLN A 281 16.12 3.50 9.66
CA GLN A 281 16.91 2.26 9.61
C GLN A 281 17.96 2.25 10.74
N GLY A 282 17.50 2.23 11.99
CA GLY A 282 18.37 2.05 13.16
C GLY A 282 18.39 0.61 13.67
N GLN A 283 18.69 0.43 14.96
CA GLN A 283 18.57 -0.87 15.65
C GLN A 283 17.14 -1.44 15.57
N VAL A 284 16.16 -0.53 15.62
CA VAL A 284 14.75 -0.83 15.36
C VAL A 284 14.38 -0.07 14.10
N TYR A 285 13.86 -0.78 13.10
CA TYR A 285 13.28 -0.13 11.93
C TYR A 285 11.95 0.52 12.31
N GLN A 286 11.70 1.75 11.86
CA GLN A 286 10.51 2.49 12.25
C GLN A 286 9.83 3.14 11.06
N TYR A 287 8.53 2.91 10.93
CA TYR A 287 7.67 3.68 10.04
C TYR A 287 6.94 4.74 10.85
N ARG A 288 7.01 6.00 10.41
CA ARG A 288 6.32 7.13 11.04
C ARG A 288 5.69 8.03 10.01
N GLY A 289 4.46 8.46 10.21
CA GLY A 289 3.85 9.53 9.43
C GLY A 289 4.71 10.78 9.51
N PHE A 290 4.99 11.39 8.36
CA PHE A 290 5.85 12.59 8.33
C PHE A 290 5.06 13.81 8.79
N ASP A 291 5.30 14.26 10.02
CA ASP A 291 4.69 15.47 10.59
C ASP A 291 5.59 16.69 10.42
N THR A 292 5.23 17.55 9.46
CA THR A 292 5.96 18.81 9.19
C THR A 292 5.92 19.83 10.33
N LYS A 293 5.10 19.61 11.37
CA LYS A 293 4.99 20.46 12.56
C LYS A 293 5.76 19.92 13.76
N GLN A 294 6.27 18.69 13.69
CA GLN A 294 7.07 18.12 14.76
C GLN A 294 8.50 18.67 14.72
N LYS A 295 8.94 19.25 15.84
CA LYS A 295 10.36 19.62 16.01
C LYS A 295 11.22 18.37 16.01
N GLY A 296 12.35 18.42 15.31
CA GLY A 296 13.24 17.29 15.16
C GLY A 296 12.85 16.31 14.04
N THR A 297 11.75 16.54 13.29
CA THR A 297 11.42 15.64 12.16
C THR A 297 12.44 15.69 11.02
N LEU A 298 13.29 16.72 10.97
CA LEU A 298 14.45 16.82 10.09
C LEU A 298 15.78 16.72 10.87
N ALA A 299 15.73 16.35 12.16
CA ALA A 299 16.96 16.08 12.88
C ALA A 299 17.48 14.71 12.43
N PHE A 300 18.58 14.73 11.70
CA PHE A 300 19.31 13.52 11.35
C PHE A 300 20.09 13.11 12.59
N ALA A 301 19.88 11.88 13.07
CA ALA A 301 20.70 11.32 14.14
C ALA A 301 22.15 11.29 13.62
N GLY A 302 22.97 12.19 14.16
CA GLY A 302 24.41 12.06 14.21
C GLY A 302 24.80 11.59 15.60
#